data_AF-A0A166L7C3-F1
#
_entry.id   AF-A0A166L7C3-F1
#
_cell.length_a   1.000
_cell.length_b   1.000
_cell.length_c   1.000
_cell.angle_alpha   90.00
_cell.angle_beta   90.00
_cell.angle_gamma   90.00
#
_symmetry.space_group_name_H-M   'P 1'
#
loop_
_entity.id
_entity.type
_entity.pdbx_description
1 polymer ?
#
loop_
_entity_poly.entity_id
_entity_poly.type
_entity_poly.pdbx_seq_one_letter_code
_entity_poly.pdbx_strand_id
1 'polypeptide(L)'
;TPAGKMRILGAALASTKSGAFLVQRPRITSDQTIPDPVFMQPAAIPDPNWALLNRPIAGPSQPRSELEAQVEALTESLALAKLQIASKDAAIITGNAQLAIQGVYNKRLNEALNVKEKTKEADRTKLFPDGKPRLLTADDFIAQVTEAKASRQEKEREKMKRAEVRAAKKVGKETAEAAWKLLKVAHEQAVLAWQAEKLRLRASGVKVKDLPKGPKKPPKPKPVIEAAD
;
A
#
# COMPACT_ATOMS: atom_id res chain seq x y z
N THR A 1 9.60 8.39 -13.72
CA THR A 1 8.97 7.08 -13.99
C THR A 1 7.61 6.99 -13.31
N PRO A 2 6.66 6.19 -13.83
CA PRO A 2 5.33 6.01 -13.23
C PRO A 2 5.38 5.61 -11.75
N ALA A 3 6.33 4.73 -11.38
CA ALA A 3 6.57 4.32 -10.00
C ALA A 3 6.95 5.49 -9.07
N GLY A 4 7.72 6.47 -9.56
CA GLY A 4 8.07 7.67 -8.79
C GLY A 4 6.86 8.55 -8.50
N LYS A 5 5.98 8.74 -9.49
CA LYS A 5 4.73 9.51 -9.33
C LYS A 5 3.78 8.86 -8.32
N MET A 6 3.64 7.54 -8.37
CA MET A 6 2.83 6.78 -7.40
C MET A 6 3.36 6.90 -5.97
N ARG A 7 4.69 6.90 -5.79
CA ARG A 7 5.30 7.07 -4.47
C ARG A 7 5.07 8.46 -3.88
N ILE A 8 5.12 9.50 -4.71
CA ILE A 8 4.83 10.89 -4.29
C ILE A 8 3.35 11.04 -3.90
N LEU A 9 2.44 10.50 -4.72
CA LEU A 9 0.99 10.49 -4.40
C LEU A 9 0.69 9.71 -3.12
N GLY A 10 1.31 8.54 -2.95
CA GLY A 10 1.17 7.75 -1.72
C GLY A 10 1.67 8.48 -0.49
N ALA A 11 2.80 9.20 -0.60
CA ALA A 11 3.33 10.02 0.49
C ALA A 11 2.43 11.20 0.85
N ALA A 12 1.87 11.88 -0.17
CA ALA A 12 0.93 12.99 0.03
C ALA A 12 -0.41 12.53 0.64
N LEU A 13 -0.91 11.36 0.23
CA LEU A 13 -2.08 10.77 0.88
C LEU A 13 -1.76 10.39 2.33
N ALA A 14 -0.61 9.77 2.56
CA ALA A 14 -0.17 9.32 3.89
C ALA A 14 0.11 10.46 4.89
N SER A 15 0.30 11.70 4.44
CA SER A 15 0.50 12.85 5.34
C SER A 15 -0.82 13.39 5.92
N THR A 16 -1.96 13.08 5.31
CA THR A 16 -3.29 13.46 5.82
C THR A 16 -3.84 12.37 6.73
N LYS A 17 -4.57 12.72 7.81
CA LYS A 17 -5.17 11.71 8.71
C LYS A 17 -6.13 10.76 7.96
N SER A 18 -6.92 11.29 7.03
CA SER A 18 -7.88 10.52 6.23
C SER A 18 -7.20 9.70 5.12
N GLY A 19 -6.20 10.26 4.42
CA GLY A 19 -5.47 9.55 3.37
C GLY A 19 -4.50 8.50 3.92
N ALA A 20 -3.93 8.71 5.13
CA ALA A 20 -3.12 7.72 5.83
C ALA A 20 -3.89 6.43 6.07
N PHE A 21 -5.20 6.53 6.33
CA PHE A 21 -6.06 5.35 6.41
C PHE A 21 -5.99 4.53 5.12
N LEU A 22 -5.99 5.13 3.93
CA LEU A 22 -5.99 4.38 2.67
C LEU A 22 -4.65 3.71 2.38
N VAL A 23 -3.54 4.39 2.68
CA VAL A 23 -2.20 3.99 2.22
C VAL A 23 -1.42 3.22 3.28
N GLN A 24 -1.57 3.59 4.55
CA GLN A 24 -0.89 2.91 5.64
C GLN A 24 -1.68 1.68 6.05
N ARG A 25 -1.01 0.73 6.69
CA ARG A 25 -1.63 -0.40 7.41
C ARG A 25 -1.70 -0.10 8.91
N PRO A 26 -2.35 1.00 9.37
CA PRO A 26 -2.48 1.21 10.79
C PRO A 26 -3.34 0.08 11.35
N ARG A 27 -2.96 -0.39 12.54
CA ARG A 27 -3.76 -1.35 13.28
C ARG A 27 -5.05 -0.64 13.68
N ILE A 28 -6.20 -1.16 13.24
CA ILE A 28 -7.49 -0.63 13.70
C ILE A 28 -7.57 -0.93 15.21
N THR A 29 -7.64 0.13 16.01
CA THR A 29 -7.86 0.06 17.46
C THR A 29 -9.34 0.30 17.76
N SER A 30 -9.79 -0.06 18.97
CA SER A 30 -11.15 0.19 19.45
C SER A 30 -11.54 1.67 19.38
N ASP A 31 -10.55 2.56 19.44
CA ASP A 31 -10.76 4.00 19.51
C ASP A 31 -10.99 4.62 18.12
N GLN A 32 -10.85 3.83 17.06
CA GLN A 32 -11.11 4.25 15.68
C GLN A 32 -12.54 3.87 15.26
N THR A 33 -13.48 4.77 15.52
CA THR A 33 -14.84 4.69 14.98
C THR A 33 -14.87 5.18 13.53
N ILE A 34 -15.60 4.45 12.67
CA ILE A 34 -15.91 4.97 11.33
C ILE A 34 -16.86 6.14 11.52
N PRO A 35 -16.63 7.31 10.89
CA PRO A 35 -17.65 8.34 10.83
C PRO A 35 -18.88 7.80 10.11
N ASP A 36 -20.07 8.18 10.60
CA ASP A 36 -21.33 7.78 10.00
C ASP A 36 -21.37 8.21 8.51
N PRO A 37 -21.96 7.38 7.62
CA PRO A 37 -22.09 7.74 6.23
C PRO A 37 -22.87 9.05 6.09
N VAL A 38 -22.26 10.04 5.44
CA VAL A 38 -22.92 11.30 5.14
C VAL A 38 -23.69 11.14 3.85
N PHE A 39 -24.99 10.90 3.96
CA PHE A 39 -25.87 10.90 2.81
C PHE A 39 -26.05 12.34 2.32
N MET A 40 -25.29 12.72 1.28
CA MET A 40 -25.52 13.98 0.61
C MET A 40 -26.92 13.99 0.01
N GLN A 41 -27.78 14.85 0.53
CA GLN A 41 -29.02 15.16 -0.13
C GLN A 41 -28.70 16.04 -1.35
N PRO A 42 -29.20 15.70 -2.55
CA PRO A 42 -29.09 16.59 -3.70
C PRO A 42 -29.67 17.96 -3.36
N ALA A 43 -29.10 19.01 -3.95
CA ALA A 43 -29.69 20.34 -3.81
C ALA A 43 -31.14 20.32 -4.30
N ALA A 44 -32.03 21.06 -3.64
CA ALA A 44 -33.41 21.22 -4.07
C ALA A 44 -33.46 22.05 -5.35
N ILE A 45 -33.20 21.39 -6.49
CA ILE A 45 -33.24 21.98 -7.82
C ILE A 45 -34.65 21.76 -8.38
N PRO A 46 -35.34 22.80 -8.89
CA PRO A 46 -36.64 22.67 -9.51
C PRO A 46 -36.64 21.61 -10.62
N ASP A 47 -37.75 20.89 -10.74
CA ASP A 47 -37.88 19.88 -11.79
C ASP A 47 -37.99 20.52 -13.18
N PRO A 48 -37.28 19.99 -14.18
CA PRO A 48 -37.44 20.40 -15.57
C PRO A 48 -38.88 20.22 -16.02
N ASN A 49 -39.37 21.14 -16.86
CA ASN A 49 -40.71 21.02 -17.42
C ASN A 49 -40.71 20.02 -18.58
N TRP A 50 -40.84 18.73 -18.25
CA TRP A 50 -40.90 17.65 -19.23
C TRP A 50 -42.14 17.70 -20.13
N ALA A 51 -43.19 18.43 -19.74
CA ALA A 51 -44.39 18.57 -20.57
C ALA A 51 -44.12 19.30 -21.90
N LEU A 52 -43.03 20.08 -21.97
CA LEU A 52 -42.62 20.76 -23.21
C LEU A 52 -42.29 19.79 -24.35
N LEU A 53 -41.90 18.55 -24.05
CA LEU A 53 -41.61 17.52 -25.06
C LEU A 53 -42.87 16.95 -25.71
N ASN A 54 -44.01 17.04 -25.03
CA ASN A 54 -45.29 16.51 -25.50
C ASN A 54 -46.08 17.56 -26.30
N ARG A 55 -45.55 18.77 -26.49
CA ARG A 55 -46.23 19.75 -27.34
C ARG A 55 -46.22 19.28 -28.79
N PRO A 56 -47.37 19.27 -29.47
CA PRO A 56 -47.42 18.94 -30.88
C PRO A 56 -46.54 19.90 -31.67
N ILE A 57 -45.81 19.36 -32.66
CA ILE A 57 -45.01 20.15 -33.60
C ILE A 57 -45.99 21.04 -34.34
N ALA A 58 -45.84 22.35 -34.18
CA ALA A 58 -46.76 23.27 -34.81
C ALA A 58 -46.59 23.24 -36.32
N GLY A 59 -47.72 23.30 -37.03
CA GLY A 59 -47.74 23.37 -38.48
C GLY A 59 -47.11 24.66 -39.03
N PRO A 60 -46.99 24.78 -40.36
CA PRO A 60 -46.30 25.89 -41.04
C PRO A 60 -46.88 27.29 -40.80
N SER A 61 -47.99 27.40 -40.06
CA SER A 61 -48.68 28.66 -39.76
C SER A 61 -48.35 29.25 -38.37
N GLN A 62 -47.39 28.68 -37.63
CA GLN A 62 -47.07 29.17 -36.29
C GLN A 62 -46.31 30.51 -36.36
N PRO A 63 -46.71 31.53 -35.59
CA PRO A 63 -45.98 32.80 -35.57
C PRO A 63 -44.57 32.61 -34.99
N ARG A 64 -43.59 33.29 -35.58
CA ARG A 64 -42.18 33.22 -35.18
C ARG A 64 -41.96 33.47 -33.68
N SER A 65 -42.72 34.39 -33.08
CA SER A 65 -42.64 34.71 -31.65
C SER A 65 -42.98 33.53 -30.74
N GLU A 66 -43.91 32.66 -31.12
CA GLU A 66 -44.25 31.45 -30.35
C GLU A 66 -43.12 30.41 -30.40
N LEU A 67 -42.49 30.26 -31.57
CA LEU A 67 -41.34 29.37 -31.75
C LEU A 67 -40.16 29.84 -30.91
N GLU A 68 -39.87 31.14 -30.89
CA GLU A 68 -38.81 31.73 -30.08
C GLU A 68 -39.07 31.49 -28.57
N ALA A 69 -40.29 31.72 -28.10
CA ALA A 69 -40.67 31.44 -26.71
C ALA A 69 -40.59 29.95 -26.35
N GLN A 70 -40.93 29.05 -27.28
CA GLN A 70 -40.80 27.61 -27.06
C GLN A 70 -39.34 27.18 -26.98
N VAL A 71 -38.47 27.73 -27.84
CA VAL A 71 -37.03 27.46 -27.81
C VAL A 71 -36.42 27.95 -26.50
N GLU A 72 -36.82 29.13 -26.01
CA GLU A 72 -36.37 29.66 -24.73
C GLU A 72 -36.78 28.74 -23.57
N ALA A 73 -38.06 28.36 -23.48
CA ALA A 73 -38.56 27.45 -22.44
C ALA A 73 -37.87 26.07 -22.48
N LEU A 74 -37.63 25.51 -23.68
CA LEU A 74 -36.89 24.26 -23.85
C LEU A 74 -35.43 24.40 -23.41
N THR A 75 -34.80 25.54 -23.71
CA THR A 75 -33.40 25.81 -23.34
C THR A 75 -33.24 25.93 -21.83
N GLU A 76 -34.15 26.65 -21.16
CA GLU A 76 -34.19 26.75 -19.70
C GLU A 76 -34.43 25.38 -19.05
N SER A 77 -35.41 24.62 -19.53
CA SER A 77 -35.69 23.27 -19.01
C SER A 77 -34.49 22.32 -19.21
N LEU A 78 -33.79 22.43 -20.35
CA LEU A 78 -32.58 21.65 -20.61
C LEU A 78 -31.44 22.06 -19.66
N ALA A 79 -31.29 23.35 -19.36
CA ALA A 79 -30.30 23.84 -18.40
C ALA A 79 -30.58 23.30 -16.99
N LEU A 80 -31.85 23.30 -16.55
CA LEU A 80 -32.27 22.70 -15.28
C LEU A 80 -31.98 21.19 -15.24
N ALA A 81 -32.30 20.46 -16.32
CA ALA A 81 -32.03 19.03 -16.41
C ALA A 81 -30.53 18.72 -16.30
N LYS A 82 -29.67 19.49 -16.99
CA LYS A 82 -28.21 19.37 -16.88
C LYS A 82 -27.72 19.60 -15.45
N LEU A 83 -28.25 20.62 -14.77
CA LEU A 83 -27.90 20.93 -13.40
C LEU A 83 -28.33 19.80 -12.44
N GLN A 84 -29.53 19.25 -12.60
CA GLN A 84 -30.00 18.11 -11.83
C GLN A 84 -29.13 16.86 -12.03
N ILE A 85 -28.75 16.55 -13.28
CA ILE A 85 -27.86 15.42 -13.60
C ILE A 85 -26.51 15.61 -12.90
N ALA A 86 -25.90 16.79 -13.05
CA ALA A 86 -24.62 17.09 -12.41
C ALA A 86 -24.68 16.96 -10.87
N SER A 87 -25.77 17.42 -10.25
CA SER A 87 -25.98 17.28 -8.80
C SER A 87 -26.15 15.82 -8.38
N LYS A 88 -26.92 15.03 -9.12
CA LYS A 88 -27.12 13.59 -8.87
C LYS A 88 -25.81 12.82 -9.05
N ASP A 89 -25.05 13.10 -10.10
CA ASP A 89 -23.75 12.48 -10.35
C ASP A 89 -22.76 12.77 -9.21
N ALA A 90 -22.70 14.01 -8.72
CA ALA A 90 -21.88 14.38 -7.58
C ALA A 90 -22.27 13.60 -6.30
N ALA A 91 -23.57 13.44 -6.05
CA ALA A 91 -24.08 12.64 -4.93
C ALA A 91 -23.72 11.16 -5.07
N ILE A 92 -23.85 10.58 -6.28
CA ILE A 92 -23.49 9.19 -6.58
C ILE A 92 -21.99 8.96 -6.39
N ILE A 93 -21.14 9.86 -6.92
CA ILE A 93 -19.68 9.79 -6.76
C ILE A 93 -19.31 9.81 -5.27
N THR A 94 -19.93 10.71 -4.51
CA THR A 94 -19.68 10.82 -3.06
C THR A 94 -20.12 9.55 -2.32
N GLY A 95 -21.31 9.03 -2.62
CA GLY A 95 -21.82 7.78 -2.03
C GLY A 95 -20.93 6.59 -2.35
N ASN A 96 -20.48 6.45 -3.61
CA ASN A 96 -19.56 5.39 -4.02
C ASN A 96 -18.19 5.51 -3.31
N ALA A 97 -17.67 6.73 -3.15
CA ALA A 97 -16.43 6.97 -2.42
C ALA A 97 -16.56 6.54 -0.95
N GLN A 98 -17.68 6.86 -0.29
CA GLN A 98 -17.95 6.41 1.08
C GLN A 98 -18.04 4.89 1.19
N LEU A 99 -18.76 4.22 0.29
CA LEU A 99 -18.86 2.76 0.25
C LEU A 99 -17.49 2.10 0.08
N ALA A 100 -16.64 2.63 -0.80
CA ALA A 100 -15.29 2.13 -0.97
C ALA A 100 -14.44 2.25 0.32
N ILE A 101 -14.53 3.40 1.01
CA ILE A 101 -13.83 3.63 2.28
C ILE A 101 -14.32 2.65 3.36
N GLN A 102 -15.65 2.48 3.50
CA GLN A 102 -16.25 1.54 4.44
C GLN A 102 -15.85 0.10 4.13
N GLY A 103 -15.82 -0.29 2.86
CA GLY A 103 -15.36 -1.62 2.43
C GLY A 103 -13.91 -1.91 2.84
N VAL A 104 -13.02 -0.94 2.64
CA VAL A 104 -11.61 -1.04 3.09
C VAL A 104 -11.53 -1.16 4.61
N TYR A 105 -12.33 -0.39 5.35
CA TYR A 105 -12.39 -0.48 6.81
C TYR A 105 -12.87 -1.85 7.28
N ASN A 106 -14.00 -2.33 6.77
CA ASN A 106 -14.57 -3.61 7.16
C ASN A 106 -13.61 -4.77 6.89
N LYS A 107 -12.91 -4.75 5.75
CA LYS A 107 -11.88 -5.73 5.45
C LYS A 107 -10.78 -5.74 6.52
N ARG A 108 -10.26 -4.58 6.90
CA ARG A 108 -9.21 -4.46 7.91
C ARG A 108 -9.70 -4.83 9.32
N LEU A 109 -10.93 -4.50 9.65
CA LEU A 109 -11.55 -4.91 10.91
C LEU A 109 -11.64 -6.43 10.98
N ASN A 110 -12.11 -7.08 9.92
CA ASN A 110 -12.17 -8.53 9.81
C ASN A 110 -10.78 -9.18 9.90
N GLU A 111 -9.77 -8.60 9.24
CA GLU A 111 -8.38 -9.05 9.39
C GLU A 111 -7.89 -8.95 10.84
N ALA A 112 -8.17 -7.82 11.52
CA ALA A 112 -7.78 -7.62 12.92
C ALA A 112 -8.51 -8.58 13.87
N LEU A 113 -9.80 -8.84 13.64
CA LEU A 113 -10.59 -9.82 14.41
C LEU A 113 -10.06 -11.24 14.20
N ASN A 114 -9.82 -11.64 12.95
CA ASN A 114 -9.27 -12.95 12.62
C ASN A 114 -7.88 -13.18 13.27
N VAL A 115 -7.02 -12.17 13.30
CA VAL A 115 -5.74 -12.25 14.04
C VAL A 115 -5.98 -12.49 15.52
N LYS A 116 -6.91 -11.74 16.15
CA LYS A 116 -7.24 -11.92 17.57
C LYS A 116 -7.82 -13.32 17.84
N GLU A 117 -8.69 -13.82 16.99
CA GLU A 117 -9.27 -15.17 17.08
C GLU A 117 -8.19 -16.25 17.00
N LYS A 118 -7.32 -16.19 15.99
CA LYS A 118 -6.21 -17.14 15.82
C LYS A 118 -5.19 -17.08 16.95
N THR A 119 -4.88 -15.89 17.49
CA THR A 119 -4.00 -15.79 18.67
C THR A 119 -4.61 -16.44 19.90
N LYS A 120 -5.94 -16.35 20.09
CA LYS A 120 -6.62 -17.00 21.21
C LYS A 120 -6.62 -18.53 21.08
N GLU A 121 -6.68 -19.07 19.86
CA GLU A 121 -6.60 -20.52 19.64
C GLU A 121 -5.22 -21.09 19.95
N ALA A 122 -4.14 -20.35 19.68
CA ALA A 122 -2.78 -20.81 19.94
C ALA A 122 -2.39 -20.78 21.44
N ASP A 123 -2.92 -19.81 22.18
CA ASP A 123 -2.52 -19.55 23.57
C ASP A 123 -3.40 -20.29 24.61
N ARG A 124 -4.64 -20.63 24.24
CA ARG A 124 -5.39 -21.64 25.01
C ARG A 124 -4.72 -22.98 24.76
N THR A 125 -3.89 -23.41 25.70
CA THR A 125 -3.67 -24.84 25.93
C THR A 125 -5.07 -25.44 25.96
N LYS A 126 -5.51 -26.10 24.88
CA LYS A 126 -6.76 -26.85 24.89
C LYS A 126 -6.52 -27.97 25.90
N LEU A 127 -6.84 -27.69 27.16
CA LEU A 127 -6.75 -28.66 28.25
C LEU A 127 -7.62 -29.88 27.95
N PHE A 128 -8.59 -29.72 27.04
CA PHE A 128 -9.49 -30.77 26.57
C PHE A 128 -9.71 -30.64 25.04
N PRO A 129 -8.86 -31.24 24.20
CA PRO A 129 -9.07 -31.24 22.74
C PRO A 129 -10.38 -31.96 22.33
N ASP A 130 -10.85 -32.92 23.15
CA ASP A 130 -12.04 -33.75 22.89
C ASP A 130 -13.33 -33.23 23.53
N GLY A 131 -13.27 -32.15 24.33
CA GLY A 131 -14.45 -31.59 25.02
C GLY A 131 -15.09 -32.47 26.11
N LYS A 132 -14.49 -33.62 26.45
CA LYS A 132 -14.98 -34.51 27.51
C LYS A 132 -14.46 -34.06 28.89
N PRO A 133 -15.28 -34.12 29.96
CA PRO A 133 -14.82 -33.88 31.31
C PRO A 133 -13.77 -34.95 31.68
N ARG A 134 -12.56 -34.53 32.04
CA ARG A 134 -11.49 -35.42 32.53
C ARG A 134 -11.14 -35.04 33.97
N LEU A 135 -10.83 -36.04 34.78
CA LEU A 135 -10.30 -35.82 36.14
C LEU A 135 -8.88 -35.24 36.01
N LEU A 136 -8.66 -34.05 36.58
CA LEU A 136 -7.39 -33.31 36.48
C LEU A 136 -6.21 -33.96 37.23
N THR A 137 -6.47 -35.04 37.97
CA THR A 137 -5.49 -35.81 38.75
C THR A 137 -5.10 -37.14 38.11
N ALA A 138 -5.69 -37.51 36.96
CA ALA A 138 -5.30 -38.73 36.27
C ALA A 138 -3.89 -38.60 35.66
N ASP A 139 -3.10 -39.67 35.75
CA ASP A 139 -1.71 -39.71 35.22
C ASP A 139 -1.64 -39.35 33.73
N ASP A 140 -2.66 -39.75 32.96
CA ASP A 140 -2.81 -39.41 31.54
C ASP A 140 -2.84 -37.89 31.28
N PHE A 141 -3.48 -37.13 32.17
CA PHE A 141 -3.58 -35.68 32.04
C PHE A 141 -2.24 -35.01 32.38
N ILE A 142 -1.54 -35.52 33.40
CA ILE A 142 -0.20 -35.04 33.76
C ILE A 142 0.76 -35.27 32.60
N ALA A 143 0.75 -36.48 32.00
CA ALA A 143 1.55 -36.81 30.83
C ALA A 143 1.29 -35.84 29.66
N GLN A 144 0.02 -35.59 29.30
CA GLN A 144 -0.35 -34.65 28.23
C GLN A 144 0.11 -33.22 28.50
N VAL A 145 0.00 -32.73 29.74
CA VAL A 145 0.48 -31.39 30.12
C VAL A 145 2.01 -31.31 30.04
N THR A 146 2.72 -32.36 30.45
CA THR A 146 4.20 -32.39 30.34
C THR A 146 4.68 -32.41 28.90
N GLU A 147 4.04 -33.19 28.02
CA GLU A 147 4.35 -33.23 26.59
C GLU A 147 4.07 -31.88 25.91
N ALA A 148 2.93 -31.25 26.21
CA ALA A 148 2.60 -29.92 25.70
C ALA A 148 3.60 -28.86 26.17
N LYS A 149 4.07 -28.92 27.43
CA LYS A 149 5.13 -28.03 27.95
C LYS A 149 6.47 -28.28 27.24
N ALA A 150 6.86 -29.53 27.03
CA ALA A 150 8.08 -29.88 26.32
C ALA A 150 8.07 -29.38 24.86
N SER A 151 6.97 -29.61 24.14
CA SER A 151 6.81 -29.12 22.76
C SER A 151 6.85 -27.59 22.67
N ARG A 152 6.29 -26.87 23.66
CA ARG A 152 6.40 -25.41 23.74
C ARG A 152 7.84 -24.95 23.95
N GLN A 153 8.57 -25.59 24.87
CA GLN A 153 9.96 -25.26 25.13
C GLN A 153 10.85 -25.54 23.91
N GLU A 154 10.61 -26.63 23.19
CA GLU A 154 11.33 -26.94 21.95
C GLU A 154 11.07 -25.88 20.86
N LYS A 155 9.81 -25.48 20.65
CA LYS A 155 9.44 -24.41 19.71
C LYS A 155 10.08 -23.07 20.07
N GLU A 156 10.16 -22.72 21.36
CA GLU A 156 10.85 -21.49 21.79
C GLU A 156 12.37 -21.58 21.55
N ARG A 157 12.99 -22.74 21.82
CA ARG A 157 14.41 -22.97 21.49
C ARG A 157 14.68 -22.86 19.99
N GLU A 158 13.81 -23.42 19.15
CA GLU A 158 13.93 -23.26 17.70
C GLU A 158 13.80 -21.80 17.25
N LYS A 159 12.87 -21.04 17.84
CA LYS A 159 12.72 -19.60 17.54
C LYS A 159 13.99 -18.83 17.88
N MET A 160 14.59 -19.10 19.04
CA MET A 160 15.84 -18.47 19.46
C MET A 160 16.99 -18.80 18.49
N LYS A 161 17.18 -20.08 18.14
CA LYS A 161 18.17 -20.49 17.13
C LYS A 161 17.95 -19.80 15.78
N ARG A 162 16.70 -19.71 15.32
CA ARG A 162 16.37 -19.01 14.06
C ARG A 162 16.64 -17.50 14.15
N ALA A 163 16.46 -16.88 15.31
CA ALA A 163 16.77 -15.47 15.51
C ALA A 163 18.28 -15.21 15.48
N GLU A 164 19.08 -16.07 16.11
CA GLU A 164 20.55 -16.02 16.10
C GLU A 164 21.11 -16.15 14.69
N VAL A 165 20.63 -17.13 13.90
CA VAL A 165 21.03 -17.31 12.49
C VAL A 165 20.71 -16.07 11.65
N ARG A 166 19.56 -15.42 11.89
CA ARG A 166 19.19 -14.18 11.19
C ARG A 166 20.08 -13.00 11.59
N ALA A 167 20.43 -12.90 12.87
CA ALA A 167 21.33 -11.87 13.37
C ALA A 167 22.74 -12.03 12.77
N ALA A 168 23.30 -13.23 12.79
CA ALA A 168 24.60 -13.53 12.18
C ALA A 168 24.63 -13.20 10.68
N LYS A 169 23.58 -13.58 9.94
CA LYS A 169 23.46 -13.26 8.51
C LYS A 169 23.37 -11.75 8.25
N LYS A 170 22.72 -10.99 9.13
CA LYS A 170 22.63 -9.53 9.01
C LYS A 170 24.01 -8.89 9.20
N VAL A 171 24.74 -9.30 10.25
CA VAL A 171 26.11 -8.83 10.51
C VAL A 171 27.03 -9.15 9.32
N GLY A 172 27.03 -10.38 8.82
CA GLY A 172 27.84 -10.77 7.65
C GLY A 172 27.50 -10.01 6.37
N LYS A 173 26.24 -9.55 6.21
CA LYS A 173 25.85 -8.70 5.09
C LYS A 173 26.34 -7.27 5.26
N GLU A 174 26.24 -6.72 6.46
CA GLU A 174 26.69 -5.35 6.78
C GLU A 174 28.21 -5.21 6.63
N THR A 175 28.99 -6.20 7.08
CA THR A 175 30.45 -6.22 6.90
C THR A 175 30.85 -6.29 5.43
N ALA A 176 30.19 -7.15 4.65
CA ALA A 176 30.43 -7.25 3.20
C ALA A 176 30.05 -5.96 2.46
N GLU A 177 28.97 -5.28 2.85
CA GLU A 177 28.58 -4.00 2.28
C GLU A 177 29.55 -2.87 2.66
N ALA A 178 30.06 -2.85 3.89
CA ALA A 178 31.09 -1.89 4.33
C ALA A 178 32.40 -2.08 3.54
N ALA A 179 32.88 -3.32 3.42
CA ALA A 179 34.05 -3.64 2.60
C ALA A 179 33.87 -3.25 1.13
N TRP A 180 32.67 -3.48 0.57
CA TRP A 180 32.35 -3.08 -0.79
C TRP A 180 32.35 -1.56 -1.01
N LYS A 181 31.90 -0.77 -0.02
CA LYS A 181 31.96 0.69 -0.08
C LYS A 181 33.42 1.18 -0.12
N LEU A 182 34.30 0.63 0.70
CA LEU A 182 35.73 0.97 0.70
C LEU A 182 36.38 0.63 -0.66
N LEU A 183 36.09 -0.55 -1.20
CA LEU A 183 36.59 -0.96 -2.52
C LEU A 183 36.12 -0.05 -3.65
N LYS A 184 34.88 0.46 -3.58
CA LYS A 184 34.36 1.43 -4.54
C LYS A 184 35.11 2.74 -4.50
N VAL A 185 35.33 3.30 -3.31
CA VAL A 185 36.06 4.56 -3.12
C VAL A 185 37.49 4.43 -3.65
N ALA A 186 38.18 3.33 -3.32
CA ALA A 186 39.53 3.06 -3.83
C ALA A 186 39.54 2.93 -5.37
N HIS A 187 38.53 2.29 -5.96
CA HIS A 187 38.42 2.17 -7.41
C HIS A 187 38.13 3.51 -8.09
N GLU A 188 37.27 4.34 -7.51
CA GLU A 188 36.98 5.69 -8.02
C GLU A 188 38.23 6.56 -8.00
N GLN A 189 39.01 6.54 -6.92
CA GLN A 189 40.30 7.21 -6.84
C GLN A 189 41.29 6.70 -7.90
N ALA A 190 41.38 5.39 -8.11
CA ALA A 190 42.21 4.80 -9.15
C ALA A 190 41.77 5.19 -10.58
N VAL A 191 40.47 5.30 -10.83
CA VAL A 191 39.93 5.78 -12.11
C VAL A 191 40.27 7.24 -12.33
N LEU A 192 40.13 8.09 -11.31
CA LEU A 192 40.49 9.51 -11.40
C LEU A 192 41.98 9.70 -11.67
N ALA A 193 42.85 9.00 -10.94
CA ALA A 193 44.30 9.02 -11.17
C ALA A 193 44.66 8.55 -12.59
N TRP A 194 44.02 7.47 -13.06
CA TRP A 194 44.21 6.98 -14.43
C TRP A 194 43.74 7.99 -15.49
N GLN A 195 42.61 8.66 -15.28
CA GLN A 195 42.11 9.71 -16.19
C GLN A 195 43.08 10.89 -16.25
N ALA A 196 43.60 11.34 -15.10
CA ALA A 196 44.60 12.41 -15.03
C ALA A 196 45.88 12.04 -15.78
N GLU A 197 46.38 10.82 -15.58
CA GLU A 197 47.58 10.33 -16.27
C GLU A 197 47.35 10.17 -17.78
N LYS A 198 46.17 9.70 -18.18
CA LYS A 198 45.77 9.60 -19.59
C LYS A 198 45.73 10.98 -20.27
N LEU A 199 45.25 12.01 -19.58
CA LEU A 199 45.24 13.38 -20.08
C LEU A 199 46.66 13.93 -20.21
N ARG A 200 47.53 13.69 -19.22
CA ARG A 200 48.95 14.05 -19.24
C ARG A 200 49.68 13.43 -20.44
N LEU A 201 49.50 12.12 -20.67
CA LEU A 201 50.14 11.39 -21.76
C LEU A 201 49.62 11.81 -23.15
N ARG A 202 48.34 12.21 -23.25
CA ARG A 202 47.80 12.81 -24.47
C ARG A 202 48.42 14.18 -24.75
N ALA A 203 48.59 15.01 -23.72
CA ALA A 203 49.23 16.31 -23.87
C ALA A 203 50.69 16.21 -24.31
N SER A 204 51.40 15.14 -23.93
CA SER A 204 52.76 14.84 -24.38
C SER A 204 52.85 14.10 -25.72
N GLY A 205 51.75 13.97 -26.47
CA GLY A 205 51.76 13.43 -27.83
C GLY A 205 51.88 11.91 -27.96
N VAL A 206 51.65 11.15 -26.88
CA VAL A 206 51.70 9.68 -26.92
C VAL A 206 50.53 9.14 -27.76
N LYS A 207 50.81 8.20 -28.66
CA LYS A 207 49.81 7.57 -29.52
C LYS A 207 48.76 6.84 -28.68
N VAL A 208 47.50 6.91 -29.09
CA VAL A 208 46.34 6.35 -28.35
C VAL A 208 46.49 4.86 -28.01
N LYS A 209 47.24 4.10 -28.81
CA LYS A 209 47.48 2.66 -28.59
C LYS A 209 48.41 2.36 -27.41
N ASP A 210 49.25 3.31 -27.01
CA ASP A 210 50.26 3.15 -25.97
C ASP A 210 49.79 3.72 -24.61
N LEU A 211 48.52 4.15 -24.51
CA LEU A 211 47.94 4.64 -23.27
C LEU A 211 47.73 3.50 -22.27
N PRO A 212 47.91 3.75 -20.96
CA PRO A 212 47.67 2.75 -19.93
C PRO A 212 46.23 2.25 -19.99
N LYS A 213 46.03 0.94 -19.80
CA LYS A 213 44.69 0.33 -19.73
C LYS A 213 43.98 0.78 -18.45
N GLY A 214 42.67 0.99 -18.52
CA GLY A 214 41.88 1.42 -17.38
C GLY A 214 41.89 0.40 -16.23
N PRO A 215 41.78 0.86 -14.97
CA PRO A 215 41.73 -0.02 -13.82
C PRO A 215 40.52 -0.97 -13.92
N LYS A 216 40.74 -2.26 -13.60
CA LYS A 216 39.67 -3.27 -13.57
C LYS A 216 38.80 -3.06 -12.34
N LYS A 217 37.48 -3.20 -12.50
CA LYS A 217 36.52 -3.11 -11.38
C LYS A 217 36.75 -4.28 -10.41
N PRO A 218 36.87 -4.02 -9.09
CA PRO A 218 37.01 -5.10 -8.13
C PRO A 218 35.72 -5.93 -8.06
N PRO A 219 35.81 -7.25 -7.85
CA PRO A 219 34.63 -8.09 -7.63
C PRO A 219 33.98 -7.76 -6.28
N LYS A 220 32.67 -7.90 -6.19
CA LYS A 220 31.93 -7.68 -4.95
C LYS A 220 32.30 -8.78 -3.93
N PRO A 221 32.71 -8.42 -2.69
CA PRO A 221 32.97 -9.41 -1.65
C PRO A 221 31.69 -10.19 -1.32
N LYS A 222 31.83 -11.50 -1.19
CA LYS A 222 30.72 -12.39 -0.75
C LYS A 222 30.59 -12.28 0.77
N PRO A 223 29.36 -12.26 1.32
CA PRO A 223 29.18 -12.31 2.76
C PRO A 223 29.74 -13.64 3.28
N VAL A 224 30.73 -13.55 4.17
CA VAL A 224 31.22 -14.71 4.93
C VAL A 224 30.15 -14.97 5.99
N ILE A 225 29.35 -16.02 5.78
CA ILE A 225 28.50 -16.56 6.83
C ILE A 225 29.38 -17.57 7.54
N GLU A 226 29.99 -17.19 8.65
CA GLU A 226 30.54 -18.18 9.58
C GLU A 226 29.37 -19.03 10.03
N ALA A 227 29.34 -20.28 9.57
CA ALA A 227 28.41 -21.27 10.09
C ALA A 227 28.84 -21.51 11.54
N ALA A 228 28.01 -21.10 12.48
CA ALA A 228 28.12 -21.56 13.85
C ALA A 228 27.79 -23.05 13.84
N ASP A 229 28.81 -23.89 13.97
CA ASP A 229 28.68 -25.31 14.30
C ASP A 229 28.12 -25.49 15.73
#